data_AF-A0A4R3E605-F1
#
_entry.id   AF-A0A4R3E605-F1
#
_cell.length_a   1.000
_cell.length_b   1.000
_cell.length_c   1.000
_cell.angle_alpha   90.00
_cell.angle_beta   90.00
_cell.angle_gamma   90.00
#
_symmetry.space_group_name_H-M   'P 1'
#
loop_
_entity.id
_entity.type
_entity.pdbx_description
1 polymer ?
#
loop_
_entity_poly.entity_id
_entity_poly.type
_entity_poly.pdbx_seq_one_letter_code
_entity_poly.pdbx_strand_id
1 'polypeptide(L)'
;MPAFFNAIVFSLNACCIFYLFGTRATYDPGFANEILNSVWLPIVVGLIAFRVPSFVMWPALALQWSKAHIAAETNWGSLGTADYIIVPDLTVLLALMLAALTVWRVAGRLHNNSNLSTSADLTNYCSASVVVVAAVHLSNYFYSGVGKLFLPNGGLLTWVLENKTYFLSLHASDIGFITIQNMLKGLGIHFEITRLLMLLNEPINIAVLVGQLLALVCLLSMKRAAKLTVFFDIMHVGIFVLTGIFFWKWIILNAAFVFSFTLLAKRNAVDFSTRFYGCVVVVAAPLAFHVVTLAWYDTGALNESQFEAVTMDGRILPVPSNFFLDSSIDVAQQSFSHPYNGFLPTGTWGTTADANVMRSAASDCPGQVTSFSLSDADRTRLSILLQRQQHLALNLANRNGNVKYDIYPHHIWSAPWLFQDFSKLDIRSVKSYRLAVQSFCVSVDKSGQVRRLPVGEATYDFPVRAPVSR
;
A
#
# COMPACT_ATOMS: atom_id res chain seq x y z
N MET A 1 -27.01 15.93 3.52
CA MET A 1 -26.33 15.07 4.52
C MET A 1 -25.46 15.95 5.42
N PRO A 2 -25.21 15.59 6.69
CA PRO A 2 -24.32 16.35 7.58
C PRO A 2 -22.88 16.43 7.03
N ALA A 3 -22.18 17.54 7.32
CA ALA A 3 -20.82 17.78 6.81
C ALA A 3 -19.80 16.70 7.23
N PHE A 4 -19.89 16.20 8.47
CA PHE A 4 -19.02 15.12 8.96
C PHE A 4 -19.21 13.83 8.14
N PHE A 5 -20.43 13.50 7.74
CA PHE A 5 -20.70 12.30 6.94
C PHE A 5 -20.20 12.47 5.51
N ASN A 6 -20.48 13.64 4.91
CA ASN A 6 -20.02 13.94 3.55
C ASN A 6 -18.49 13.92 3.42
N ALA A 7 -17.75 14.33 4.46
CA ALA A 7 -16.28 14.27 4.43
C ALA A 7 -15.76 12.85 4.16
N ILE A 8 -16.33 11.83 4.83
CA ILE A 8 -15.93 10.42 4.62
C ILE A 8 -16.28 9.96 3.20
N VAL A 9 -17.52 10.20 2.76
CA VAL A 9 -17.98 9.81 1.41
C VAL A 9 -17.09 10.44 0.34
N PHE A 10 -16.83 11.75 0.45
CA PHE A 10 -16.07 12.49 -0.55
C PHE A 10 -14.60 12.07 -0.57
N SER A 11 -14.00 11.78 0.58
CA SER A 11 -12.63 11.28 0.64
C SER A 11 -12.47 9.90 -0.03
N LEU A 12 -13.38 8.96 0.25
CA LEU A 12 -13.34 7.64 -0.38
C LEU A 12 -13.58 7.72 -1.90
N ASN A 13 -14.57 8.53 -2.30
CA ASN A 13 -14.85 8.80 -3.71
C ASN A 13 -13.64 9.41 -4.44
N ALA A 14 -13.00 10.42 -3.83
CA ALA A 14 -11.83 11.08 -4.40
C ALA A 14 -10.66 10.11 -4.55
N CYS A 15 -10.42 9.23 -3.57
CA CYS A 15 -9.40 8.18 -3.67
C CYS A 15 -9.65 7.25 -4.86
N CYS A 16 -10.91 6.82 -5.06
CA CYS A 16 -11.28 5.97 -6.19
C CYS A 16 -11.08 6.70 -7.54
N ILE A 17 -11.56 7.94 -7.65
CA ILE A 17 -11.44 8.75 -8.88
C ILE A 17 -9.97 9.00 -9.23
N PHE A 18 -9.16 9.40 -8.25
CA PHE A 18 -7.75 9.71 -8.48
C PHE A 18 -6.98 8.45 -8.90
N TYR A 19 -7.26 7.30 -8.27
CA TYR A 19 -6.69 6.03 -8.68
C TYR A 19 -7.08 5.66 -10.12
N LEU A 20 -8.38 5.73 -10.45
CA LEU A 20 -8.88 5.43 -11.80
C LEU A 20 -8.24 6.35 -12.85
N PHE A 21 -8.12 7.64 -12.55
CA PHE A 21 -7.44 8.60 -13.41
C PHE A 21 -5.97 8.21 -13.64
N GLY A 22 -5.26 7.85 -12.57
CA GLY A 22 -3.88 7.35 -12.65
C GLY A 22 -3.76 6.09 -13.51
N THR A 23 -4.63 5.09 -13.31
CA THR A 23 -4.58 3.84 -14.08
C THR A 23 -4.85 4.03 -15.57
N ARG A 24 -5.69 5.00 -15.97
CA ARG A 24 -5.93 5.25 -17.40
C ARG A 24 -4.69 5.81 -18.11
N ALA A 25 -3.85 6.56 -17.39
CA ALA A 25 -2.61 7.08 -17.95
C ALA A 25 -1.58 5.97 -18.28
N THR A 26 -1.79 4.76 -17.75
CA THR A 26 -0.78 3.70 -17.74
C THR A 26 -1.27 2.38 -18.32
N TYR A 27 -2.58 2.14 -18.38
CA TYR A 27 -3.14 0.91 -18.89
C TYR A 27 -4.25 1.20 -19.90
N ASP A 28 -4.11 0.63 -21.10
CA ASP A 28 -5.25 0.38 -21.97
C ASP A 28 -5.67 -1.07 -21.73
N PRO A 29 -6.81 -1.33 -21.07
CA PRO A 29 -7.19 -2.67 -20.66
C PRO A 29 -7.52 -3.64 -21.81
N GLY A 30 -7.08 -3.34 -23.04
CA GLY A 30 -7.25 -4.22 -24.18
C GLY A 30 -8.71 -4.40 -24.60
N PHE A 31 -9.60 -3.52 -24.18
CA PHE A 31 -11.03 -3.58 -24.52
C PHE A 31 -11.34 -2.59 -25.62
N ALA A 32 -11.18 -3.03 -26.86
CA ALA A 32 -11.42 -2.24 -28.06
C ALA A 32 -12.87 -1.76 -28.25
N ASN A 33 -13.81 -2.09 -27.35
CA ASN A 33 -15.23 -1.78 -27.55
C ASN A 33 -15.95 -1.30 -26.26
N GLU A 34 -16.61 -0.15 -26.41
CA GLU A 34 -17.79 0.37 -25.69
C GLU A 34 -17.61 1.19 -24.39
N ILE A 35 -18.46 2.23 -24.29
CA ILE A 35 -18.61 3.21 -23.19
C ILE A 35 -18.67 2.56 -21.80
N LEU A 36 -19.17 1.33 -21.70
CA LEU A 36 -19.29 0.58 -20.45
C LEU A 36 -17.93 0.13 -19.88
N ASN A 37 -16.90 -0.01 -20.73
CA ASN A 37 -15.54 -0.40 -20.33
C ASN A 37 -14.59 0.81 -20.24
N SER A 38 -15.12 2.03 -20.38
CA SER A 38 -14.33 3.24 -20.26
C SER A 38 -14.11 3.57 -18.79
N VAL A 39 -12.83 3.68 -18.38
CA VAL A 39 -12.45 4.23 -17.06
C VAL A 39 -13.08 5.61 -16.81
N TRP A 40 -13.45 6.34 -17.88
CA TRP A 40 -14.08 7.65 -17.79
C TRP A 40 -15.52 7.62 -17.28
N LEU A 41 -16.30 6.57 -17.56
CA LEU A 41 -17.69 6.51 -17.09
C LEU A 41 -17.74 6.45 -15.54
N PRO A 42 -17.02 5.55 -14.85
CA PRO A 42 -16.91 5.57 -13.39
C PRO A 42 -16.33 6.87 -12.83
N ILE A 43 -15.39 7.51 -13.53
CA ILE A 43 -14.87 8.84 -13.13
C ILE A 43 -15.97 9.89 -13.17
N VAL A 44 -16.72 10.00 -14.27
CA VAL A 44 -17.82 10.97 -14.43
C VAL A 44 -18.92 10.72 -13.40
N VAL A 45 -19.31 9.46 -13.19
CA VAL A 45 -20.27 9.08 -12.15
C VAL A 45 -19.75 9.42 -10.76
N GLY A 46 -18.45 9.21 -10.50
CA GLY A 46 -17.78 9.66 -9.28
C GLY A 46 -17.83 11.18 -9.10
N LEU A 47 -17.64 11.96 -10.16
CA LEU A 47 -17.77 13.43 -10.08
C LEU A 47 -19.21 13.86 -9.74
N ILE A 48 -20.21 13.15 -10.28
CA ILE A 48 -21.62 13.34 -9.92
C ILE A 48 -21.86 12.97 -8.45
N ALA A 49 -21.15 11.97 -7.91
CA ALA A 49 -21.30 11.52 -6.53
C ALA A 49 -20.99 12.60 -5.47
N PHE A 50 -20.20 13.63 -5.80
CA PHE A 50 -20.00 14.79 -4.91
C PHE A 50 -21.29 15.60 -4.70
N ARG A 51 -22.22 15.57 -5.66
CA ARG A 51 -23.56 16.16 -5.52
C ARG A 51 -24.59 15.16 -5.04
N VAL A 52 -24.48 13.91 -5.48
CA VAL A 52 -25.44 12.84 -5.23
C VAL A 52 -24.71 11.61 -4.66
N PRO A 53 -24.47 11.56 -3.33
CA PRO A 53 -23.64 10.54 -2.67
C PRO A 53 -23.95 9.07 -2.99
N SER A 54 -25.18 8.75 -3.41
CA SER A 54 -25.56 7.37 -3.77
C SER A 54 -24.77 6.79 -4.95
N PHE A 55 -24.15 7.64 -5.78
CA PHE A 55 -23.34 7.19 -6.91
C PHE A 55 -21.92 6.76 -6.53
N VAL A 56 -21.50 6.90 -5.27
CA VAL A 56 -20.13 6.61 -4.82
C VAL A 56 -19.69 5.15 -5.05
N MET A 57 -20.65 4.21 -5.13
CA MET A 57 -20.39 2.79 -5.35
C MET A 57 -19.72 2.50 -6.70
N TRP A 58 -20.04 3.27 -7.74
CA TRP A 58 -19.57 3.02 -9.10
C TRP A 58 -18.04 3.09 -9.26
N PRO A 59 -17.37 4.20 -8.87
CA PRO A 59 -15.91 4.27 -8.97
C PRO A 59 -15.20 3.23 -8.10
N ALA A 60 -15.78 2.83 -6.95
CA ALA A 60 -15.22 1.77 -6.11
C ALA A 60 -15.28 0.39 -6.80
N LEU A 61 -16.42 0.02 -7.37
CA LEU A 61 -16.57 -1.24 -8.11
C LEU A 61 -15.66 -1.27 -9.35
N ALA A 62 -15.54 -0.14 -10.07
CA ALA A 62 -14.63 -0.04 -11.20
C ALA A 62 -13.16 -0.18 -10.81
N LEU A 63 -12.76 0.36 -9.65
CA LEU A 63 -11.41 0.18 -9.11
C LEU A 63 -11.15 -1.29 -8.79
N GLN A 64 -12.07 -1.95 -8.10
CA GLN A 64 -11.94 -3.36 -7.76
C GLN A 64 -11.90 -4.24 -9.01
N TRP A 65 -12.76 -3.95 -9.99
CA TRP A 65 -12.79 -4.64 -11.27
C TRP A 65 -11.48 -4.47 -12.03
N SER A 66 -10.92 -3.27 -12.11
CA SER A 66 -9.67 -3.04 -12.85
C SER A 66 -8.52 -3.85 -12.26
N LYS A 67 -8.41 -3.92 -10.93
CA LYS A 67 -7.43 -4.78 -10.25
C LYS A 67 -7.66 -6.26 -10.50
N ALA A 68 -8.92 -6.72 -10.43
CA ALA A 68 -9.26 -8.13 -10.70
C ALA A 68 -8.97 -8.52 -12.15
N HIS A 69 -9.25 -7.62 -13.08
CA HIS A 69 -8.99 -7.83 -14.49
C HIS A 69 -7.48 -7.88 -14.78
N ILE A 70 -6.69 -6.95 -14.25
CA ILE A 70 -5.22 -6.99 -14.38
C ILE A 70 -4.67 -8.32 -13.83
N ALA A 71 -5.15 -8.73 -12.64
CA ALA A 71 -4.81 -10.02 -12.05
C ALA A 71 -5.15 -11.21 -12.95
N ALA A 72 -6.33 -11.22 -13.56
CA ALA A 72 -6.74 -12.30 -14.46
C ALA A 72 -5.94 -12.33 -15.78
N GLU A 73 -5.72 -11.18 -16.40
CA GLU A 73 -5.06 -11.08 -17.72
C GLU A 73 -3.55 -11.31 -17.69
N THR A 74 -2.95 -10.98 -16.56
CA THR A 74 -1.51 -11.13 -16.39
C THR A 74 -1.17 -12.38 -15.57
N ASN A 75 -2.12 -12.95 -14.81
CA ASN A 75 -1.88 -13.84 -13.67
C ASN A 75 -1.05 -13.16 -12.56
N TRP A 76 -1.06 -11.82 -12.53
CA TRP A 76 -0.23 -10.98 -11.66
C TRP A 76 -0.99 -9.73 -11.23
N GLY A 77 -0.77 -9.28 -10.01
CA GLY A 77 -1.47 -8.14 -9.47
C GLY A 77 -2.04 -8.52 -8.13
N SER A 78 -1.59 -7.82 -7.11
CA SER A 78 -1.95 -8.21 -5.76
C SER A 78 -3.34 -7.69 -5.41
N LEU A 79 -4.37 -8.48 -5.76
CA LEU A 79 -5.82 -8.29 -5.54
C LEU A 79 -6.20 -7.87 -4.11
N GLY A 80 -5.34 -8.22 -3.15
CA GLY A 80 -5.52 -7.97 -1.73
C GLY A 80 -4.43 -7.10 -1.10
N THR A 81 -3.72 -6.25 -1.85
CA THR A 81 -2.81 -5.34 -1.12
C THR A 81 -3.59 -4.39 -0.23
N ALA A 82 -2.99 -4.16 0.93
CA ALA A 82 -3.41 -3.16 1.90
C ALA A 82 -3.63 -1.77 1.30
N ASP A 83 -2.94 -1.46 0.20
CA ASP A 83 -2.96 -0.15 -0.41
C ASP A 83 -4.34 0.23 -1.00
N TYR A 84 -5.16 -0.73 -1.43
CA TYR A 84 -6.41 -0.38 -2.10
C TYR A 84 -7.64 -1.11 -1.62
N ILE A 85 -7.57 -2.36 -1.15
CA ILE A 85 -8.77 -3.18 -0.90
C ILE A 85 -9.77 -2.53 0.09
N ILE A 86 -9.26 -1.75 1.05
CA ILE A 86 -10.09 -1.09 2.07
C ILE A 86 -10.94 0.04 1.50
N VAL A 87 -10.46 0.77 0.49
CA VAL A 87 -11.21 1.93 -0.03
C VAL A 87 -12.51 1.49 -0.72
N PRO A 88 -12.52 0.47 -1.62
CA PRO A 88 -13.74 -0.10 -2.15
C PRO A 88 -14.64 -0.71 -1.08
N ASP A 89 -14.10 -1.50 -0.13
CA ASP A 89 -14.89 -2.13 0.93
C ASP A 89 -15.68 -1.10 1.76
N LEU A 90 -15.01 -0.05 2.21
CA LEU A 90 -15.66 1.02 2.98
C LEU A 90 -16.63 1.85 2.12
N THR A 91 -16.31 2.04 0.83
CA THR A 91 -17.21 2.72 -0.10
C THR A 91 -18.50 1.94 -0.32
N VAL A 92 -18.41 0.62 -0.52
CA VAL A 92 -19.57 -0.26 -0.68
C VAL A 92 -20.41 -0.27 0.60
N LEU A 93 -19.78 -0.38 1.76
CA LEU A 93 -20.47 -0.28 3.05
C LEU A 93 -21.26 1.03 3.19
N LEU A 94 -20.63 2.17 2.86
CA LEU A 94 -21.30 3.47 2.89
C LEU A 94 -22.44 3.57 1.87
N ALA A 95 -22.27 3.02 0.68
CA ALA A 95 -23.31 2.99 -0.33
C ALA A 95 -24.54 2.18 0.14
N LEU A 96 -24.31 1.03 0.80
CA LEU A 96 -25.37 0.23 1.41
C LEU A 96 -26.09 0.99 2.54
N MET A 97 -25.35 1.71 3.39
CA MET A 97 -25.95 2.57 4.43
C MET A 97 -26.78 3.70 3.80
N LEU A 98 -26.29 4.34 2.73
CA LEU A 98 -27.05 5.35 1.99
C LEU A 98 -28.31 4.78 1.35
N ALA A 99 -28.25 3.57 0.80
CA ALA A 99 -29.40 2.86 0.25
C ALA A 99 -30.44 2.56 1.35
N ALA A 100 -30.01 2.04 2.50
CA ALA A 100 -30.88 1.76 3.63
C ALA A 100 -31.58 3.05 4.14
N LEU A 101 -30.85 4.14 4.29
CA LEU A 101 -31.39 5.46 4.63
C LEU A 101 -32.43 5.95 3.61
N THR A 102 -32.18 5.72 2.32
CA THR A 102 -33.08 6.13 1.24
C THR A 102 -34.38 5.33 1.28
N VAL A 103 -34.29 4.01 1.41
CA VAL A 103 -35.45 3.12 1.55
C VAL A 103 -36.27 3.50 2.79
N TRP A 104 -35.61 3.72 3.93
CA TRP A 104 -36.27 4.11 5.16
C TRP A 104 -37.06 5.41 5.03
N ARG A 105 -36.48 6.42 4.36
CA ARG A 105 -37.15 7.70 4.11
C ARG A 105 -38.32 7.59 3.14
N VAL A 106 -38.18 6.79 2.08
CA VAL A 106 -39.25 6.56 1.12
C VAL A 106 -40.41 5.83 1.79
N ALA A 107 -40.13 4.77 2.55
CA ALA A 107 -41.14 4.04 3.30
C ALA A 107 -41.86 4.93 4.32
N GLY A 108 -41.12 5.76 5.07
CA GLY A 108 -41.71 6.72 6.02
C GLY A 108 -42.64 7.74 5.36
N ARG A 109 -42.29 8.23 4.15
CA ARG A 109 -43.15 9.11 3.35
C ARG A 109 -44.41 8.40 2.87
N LEU A 110 -44.28 7.17 2.36
CA LEU A 110 -45.42 6.39 1.88
C LEU A 110 -46.40 6.04 3.00
N HIS A 111 -45.92 5.86 4.22
CA HIS A 111 -46.76 5.53 5.38
C HIS A 111 -47.31 6.77 6.12
N ASN A 112 -47.21 7.98 5.54
CA ASN A 112 -47.64 9.25 6.15
C ASN A 112 -47.15 9.48 7.59
N ASN A 113 -46.05 8.84 7.99
CA ASN A 113 -45.56 8.97 9.34
C ASN A 113 -44.61 10.18 9.40
N SER A 114 -45.18 11.36 9.65
CA SER A 114 -44.46 12.65 9.68
C SER A 114 -43.31 12.69 10.69
N ASN A 115 -43.32 11.80 11.68
CA ASN A 115 -42.28 11.71 12.70
C ASN A 115 -40.99 11.02 12.21
N LEU A 116 -41.03 10.24 11.12
CA LEU A 116 -39.85 9.52 10.59
C LEU A 116 -38.93 10.37 9.71
N SER A 117 -39.26 11.65 9.51
CA SER A 117 -38.49 12.55 8.62
C SER A 117 -37.74 13.66 9.37
N THR A 118 -37.55 13.55 10.69
CA THR A 118 -36.88 14.62 11.44
C THR A 118 -35.38 14.73 11.09
N SER A 119 -34.82 15.94 11.25
CA SER A 119 -33.38 16.19 11.04
C SER A 119 -32.51 15.53 12.11
N ALA A 120 -33.06 15.31 13.31
CA ALA A 120 -32.39 14.63 14.42
C ALA A 120 -32.10 13.16 14.07
N ASP A 121 -33.09 12.48 13.51
CA ASP A 121 -32.99 11.10 13.05
C ASP A 121 -31.92 10.91 11.96
N LEU A 122 -31.86 11.83 11.00
CA LEU A 122 -30.80 11.82 9.99
C LEU A 122 -29.41 11.97 10.62
N THR A 123 -29.28 12.89 11.57
CA THR A 123 -27.99 13.17 12.21
C THR A 123 -27.52 11.95 12.98
N ASN A 124 -28.39 11.31 13.76
CA ASN A 124 -28.09 10.11 14.51
C ASN A 124 -27.70 8.94 13.59
N TYR A 125 -28.45 8.71 12.50
CA TYR A 125 -28.12 7.68 11.53
C TYR A 125 -26.73 7.91 10.90
N CYS A 126 -26.46 9.14 10.46
CA CYS A 126 -25.17 9.49 9.86
C CYS A 126 -24.03 9.39 10.86
N SER A 127 -24.24 9.80 12.11
CA SER A 127 -23.29 9.68 13.21
C SER A 127 -22.91 8.22 13.44
N ALA A 128 -23.91 7.34 13.57
CA ALA A 128 -23.70 5.91 13.74
C ALA A 128 -22.99 5.28 12.55
N SER A 129 -23.38 5.66 11.33
CA SER A 129 -22.72 5.21 10.09
C SER A 129 -21.23 5.56 10.07
N VAL A 130 -20.87 6.80 10.45
CA VAL A 130 -19.45 7.19 10.55
C VAL A 130 -18.70 6.36 11.58
N VAL A 131 -19.31 6.07 12.74
CA VAL A 131 -18.69 5.22 13.78
C VAL A 131 -18.47 3.80 13.27
N VAL A 132 -19.44 3.20 12.58
CA VAL A 132 -19.33 1.84 12.04
C VAL A 132 -18.26 1.76 10.95
N VAL A 133 -18.25 2.69 9.99
CA VAL A 133 -17.25 2.75 8.92
C VAL A 133 -15.86 2.98 9.51
N ALA A 134 -15.75 3.85 10.52
CA ALA A 134 -14.49 4.03 11.25
C ALA A 134 -14.06 2.78 12.02
N ALA A 135 -14.99 2.02 12.60
CA ALA A 135 -14.67 0.79 13.31
C ALA A 135 -14.09 -0.27 12.38
N VAL A 136 -14.66 -0.45 11.18
CA VAL A 136 -14.09 -1.32 10.15
C VAL A 136 -12.69 -0.85 9.75
N HIS A 137 -12.50 0.45 9.51
CA HIS A 137 -11.18 1.01 9.21
C HIS A 137 -10.17 0.79 10.35
N LEU A 138 -10.58 1.04 11.60
CA LEU A 138 -9.77 0.91 12.80
C LEU A 138 -9.38 -0.54 13.10
N SER A 139 -10.17 -1.51 12.63
CA SER A 139 -9.86 -2.93 12.76
C SER A 139 -8.52 -3.30 12.10
N ASN A 140 -8.13 -2.65 10.99
CA ASN A 140 -6.84 -2.88 10.35
C ASN A 140 -5.67 -2.58 11.30
N TYR A 141 -5.74 -1.48 12.06
CA TYR A 141 -4.70 -1.16 13.03
C TYR A 141 -4.77 -2.10 14.24
N PHE A 142 -5.97 -2.36 14.75
CA PHE A 142 -6.15 -3.25 15.91
C PHE A 142 -5.60 -4.65 15.63
N TYR A 143 -6.01 -5.28 14.53
CA TYR A 143 -5.55 -6.61 14.14
C TYR A 143 -4.07 -6.62 13.73
N SER A 144 -3.53 -5.55 13.16
CA SER A 144 -2.07 -5.41 12.99
C SER A 144 -1.32 -5.40 14.33
N GLY A 145 -1.91 -4.83 15.39
CA GLY A 145 -1.36 -4.87 16.75
C GLY A 145 -1.46 -6.26 17.37
N VAL A 146 -2.63 -6.90 17.25
CA VAL A 146 -2.84 -8.29 17.70
C VAL A 146 -1.87 -9.24 16.98
N GLY A 147 -1.72 -9.12 15.67
CA GLY A 147 -0.80 -9.94 14.88
C GLY A 147 0.64 -9.87 15.42
N LYS A 148 1.12 -8.68 15.80
CA LYS A 148 2.46 -8.49 16.39
C LYS A 148 2.64 -9.19 17.75
N LEU A 149 1.56 -9.34 18.54
CA LEU A 149 1.59 -10.05 19.81
C LEU A 149 1.69 -11.58 19.63
N PHE A 150 1.18 -12.10 18.51
CA PHE A 150 0.98 -13.53 18.27
C PHE A 150 1.71 -14.03 17.02
N LEU A 151 2.83 -13.41 16.66
CA LEU A 151 3.69 -13.92 15.60
C LEU A 151 4.27 -15.29 16.00
N PRO A 152 4.32 -16.26 15.06
CA PRO A 152 4.86 -17.60 15.30
C PRO A 152 6.23 -17.61 16.01
N ASN A 153 6.38 -18.53 16.97
CA ASN A 153 7.61 -18.76 17.75
C ASN A 153 8.13 -17.56 18.56
N GLY A 154 7.34 -16.48 18.65
CA GLY A 154 7.58 -15.32 19.50
C GLY A 154 6.77 -15.34 20.80
N GLY A 155 7.16 -14.49 21.75
CA GLY A 155 6.31 -14.12 22.89
C GLY A 155 5.60 -12.78 22.64
N LEU A 156 4.70 -12.40 23.56
CA LEU A 156 3.89 -11.16 23.47
C LEU A 156 4.73 -9.87 23.30
N LEU A 157 5.98 -9.88 23.77
CA LEU A 157 6.89 -8.73 23.70
C LEU A 157 8.02 -8.91 22.69
N THR A 158 8.11 -10.06 22.01
CA THR A 158 9.20 -10.33 21.05
C THR A 158 9.22 -9.29 19.93
N TRP A 159 8.05 -8.90 19.39
CA TRP A 159 8.00 -7.85 18.37
C TRP A 159 8.49 -6.49 18.86
N VAL A 160 8.29 -6.17 20.14
CA VAL A 160 8.74 -4.88 20.68
C VAL A 160 10.23 -4.87 20.97
N LEU A 161 10.71 -5.91 21.65
CA LEU A 161 12.03 -5.94 22.27
C LEU A 161 13.12 -6.53 21.37
N GLU A 162 12.74 -7.44 20.46
CA GLU A 162 13.70 -8.17 19.61
C GLU A 162 13.65 -7.68 18.16
N ASN A 163 12.50 -7.23 17.66
CA ASN A 163 12.38 -6.79 16.27
C ASN A 163 13.20 -5.52 16.00
N LYS A 164 14.07 -5.59 15.01
CA LYS A 164 14.93 -4.48 14.58
C LYS A 164 14.33 -3.80 13.35
N THR A 165 13.25 -3.05 13.57
CA THR A 165 12.42 -2.44 12.51
C THR A 165 13.19 -1.48 11.61
N TYR A 166 14.34 -0.97 12.06
CA TYR A 166 15.23 -0.16 11.23
C TYR A 166 15.81 -0.91 10.02
N PHE A 167 15.87 -2.25 10.01
CA PHE A 167 16.31 -3.01 8.83
C PHE A 167 15.42 -2.77 7.63
N LEU A 168 14.11 -2.62 7.83
CA LEU A 168 13.18 -2.31 6.74
C LEU A 168 13.55 -1.02 6.02
N SER A 169 13.96 0.00 6.77
CA SER A 169 14.41 1.28 6.23
C SER A 169 15.72 1.14 5.46
N LEU A 170 16.67 0.35 5.97
CA LEU A 170 17.94 0.07 5.29
C LEU A 170 17.73 -0.65 3.96
N HIS A 171 16.92 -1.71 3.95
CA HIS A 171 16.62 -2.48 2.75
C HIS A 171 15.88 -1.63 1.71
N ALA A 172 14.93 -0.80 2.15
CA ALA A 172 14.26 0.15 1.26
C ALA A 172 15.22 1.19 0.66
N SER A 173 16.21 1.65 1.42
CA SER A 173 17.25 2.54 0.90
C SER A 173 18.13 1.86 -0.13
N ASP A 174 18.51 0.59 0.11
CA ASP A 174 19.39 -0.20 -0.77
C ASP A 174 18.75 -0.43 -2.15
N ILE A 175 17.45 -0.75 -2.18
CA ILE A 175 16.67 -0.91 -3.42
C ILE A 175 16.52 0.42 -4.20
N GLY A 176 16.75 1.56 -3.54
CA GLY A 176 16.68 2.88 -4.14
C GLY A 176 15.32 3.58 -4.01
N PHE A 177 14.53 3.27 -2.97
CA PHE A 177 13.30 4.01 -2.70
C PHE A 177 13.57 5.41 -2.12
N ILE A 178 12.53 6.27 -2.15
CA ILE A 178 12.56 7.59 -1.53
C ILE A 178 12.52 7.44 0.01
N THR A 179 13.70 7.27 0.56
CA THR A 179 13.94 7.20 2.00
C THR A 179 14.68 8.45 2.45
N ILE A 180 14.57 8.80 3.73
CA ILE A 180 15.29 9.93 4.30
C ILE A 180 16.81 9.78 4.12
N GLN A 181 17.33 8.55 4.20
CA GLN A 181 18.72 8.20 3.87
C GLN A 181 19.07 8.64 2.44
N ASN A 182 18.27 8.22 1.46
CA ASN A 182 18.50 8.52 0.05
C ASN A 182 18.26 10.00 -0.28
N MET A 183 17.33 10.67 0.42
CA MET A 183 17.10 12.12 0.31
C MET A 183 18.31 12.91 0.83
N LEU A 184 18.77 12.61 2.04
CA LEU A 184 19.94 13.27 2.63
C LEU A 184 21.20 13.03 1.80
N LYS A 185 21.42 11.80 1.33
CA LYS A 185 22.51 11.46 0.40
C LYS A 185 22.41 12.25 -0.90
N GLY A 186 21.20 12.36 -1.48
CA GLY A 186 20.96 13.18 -2.69
C GLY A 186 21.23 14.67 -2.49
N LEU A 187 21.09 15.18 -1.26
CA LEU A 187 21.43 16.55 -0.87
C LEU A 187 22.91 16.74 -0.48
N GLY A 188 23.72 15.68 -0.52
CA GLY A 188 25.12 15.72 -0.05
C GLY A 188 25.26 15.83 1.48
N ILE A 189 24.21 15.52 2.24
CA ILE A 189 24.21 15.55 3.71
C ILE A 189 24.58 14.17 4.23
N HIS A 190 25.76 14.07 4.85
CA HIS A 190 26.23 12.86 5.52
C HIS A 190 25.72 12.85 6.97
N PHE A 191 24.54 12.28 7.19
CA PHE A 191 23.97 12.11 8.53
C PHE A 191 23.61 10.63 8.76
N GLU A 192 24.19 10.06 9.82
CA GLU A 192 24.01 8.65 10.22
C GLU A 192 22.65 8.43 10.89
N ILE A 193 21.56 8.52 10.12
CA ILE A 193 20.20 8.32 10.63
C ILE A 193 20.00 6.90 11.19
N THR A 194 20.75 5.91 10.70
CA THR A 194 20.72 4.53 11.19
C THR A 194 20.94 4.46 12.69
N ARG A 195 21.91 5.22 13.22
CA ARG A 195 22.19 5.25 14.67
C ARG A 195 21.02 5.78 15.48
N LEU A 196 20.32 6.80 14.96
CA LEU A 196 19.13 7.34 15.60
C LEU A 196 17.99 6.32 15.58
N LEU A 197 17.78 5.63 14.46
CA LEU A 197 16.77 4.59 14.34
C LEU A 197 17.04 3.41 15.28
N MET A 198 18.31 3.03 15.46
CA MET A 198 18.70 2.01 16.44
C MET A 198 18.36 2.44 17.88
N LEU A 199 18.65 3.69 18.25
CA LEU A 199 18.38 4.22 19.59
C LEU A 199 16.87 4.30 19.88
N LEU A 200 16.07 4.64 18.86
CA LEU A 200 14.64 4.82 18.98
C LEU A 200 13.83 3.57 18.62
N ASN A 201 14.47 2.45 18.29
CA ASN A 201 13.82 1.23 17.81
C ASN A 201 12.74 0.74 18.78
N GLU A 202 13.10 0.43 20.02
CA GLU A 202 12.16 -0.07 21.02
C GLU A 202 11.10 0.98 21.41
N PRO A 203 11.43 2.26 21.66
CA PRO A 203 10.43 3.31 21.88
C PRO A 203 9.39 3.44 20.76
N ILE A 204 9.83 3.39 19.49
CA ILE A 204 8.93 3.44 18.33
C ILE A 204 8.06 2.20 18.29
N ASN A 205 8.64 1.00 18.49
CA ASN A 205 7.87 -0.24 18.51
C ASN A 205 6.80 -0.23 19.63
N ILE A 206 7.14 0.23 20.83
CA ILE A 206 6.17 0.39 21.93
C ILE A 206 5.03 1.32 21.50
N ALA A 207 5.37 2.50 20.96
CA ALA A 207 4.38 3.48 20.55
C ALA A 207 3.43 2.94 19.46
N VAL A 208 3.98 2.25 18.46
CA VAL A 208 3.21 1.62 17.38
C VAL A 208 2.27 0.55 17.92
N LEU A 209 2.78 -0.39 18.73
CA LEU A 209 1.98 -1.48 19.27
C LEU A 209 0.86 -0.96 20.18
N VAL A 210 1.18 -0.05 21.11
CA VAL A 210 0.19 0.55 22.01
C VAL A 210 -0.85 1.33 21.23
N GLY A 211 -0.43 2.16 20.27
CA GLY A 211 -1.36 2.91 19.42
C GLY A 211 -2.30 2.00 18.62
N GLN A 212 -1.79 0.91 18.07
CA GLN A 212 -2.57 -0.10 17.34
C GLN A 212 -3.59 -0.80 18.26
N LEU A 213 -3.19 -1.24 19.45
CA LEU A 213 -4.11 -1.89 20.41
C LEU A 213 -5.17 -0.92 20.94
N LEU A 214 -4.84 0.36 21.13
CA LEU A 214 -5.79 1.40 21.53
C LEU A 214 -6.89 1.66 20.49
N ALA A 215 -6.72 1.23 19.24
CA ALA A 215 -7.76 1.34 18.21
C ALA A 215 -9.07 0.65 18.61
N LEU A 216 -9.01 -0.40 19.43
CA LEU A 216 -10.19 -1.10 19.96
C LEU A 216 -11.10 -0.17 20.79
N VAL A 217 -10.51 0.61 21.69
CA VAL A 217 -11.25 1.36 22.71
C VAL A 217 -11.35 2.85 22.41
N CYS A 218 -10.66 3.35 21.37
CA CYS A 218 -10.61 4.78 21.09
C CYS A 218 -11.98 5.39 20.75
N LEU A 219 -12.88 4.61 20.15
CA LEU A 219 -14.24 5.03 19.78
C LEU A 219 -15.13 5.34 20.99
N LEU A 220 -14.78 4.90 22.20
CA LEU A 220 -15.47 5.31 23.43
C LEU A 220 -15.40 6.83 23.66
N SER A 221 -14.50 7.55 23.00
CA SER A 221 -14.44 9.02 23.01
C SER A 221 -14.03 9.56 21.64
N MET A 222 -14.92 10.30 20.97
CA MET A 222 -14.62 10.92 19.67
C MET A 222 -13.38 11.84 19.71
N LYS A 223 -13.11 12.50 20.85
CA LYS A 223 -11.88 13.29 21.03
C LYS A 223 -10.62 12.41 21.03
N ARG A 224 -10.67 11.23 21.67
CA ARG A 224 -9.54 10.28 21.72
C ARG A 224 -9.38 9.58 20.37
N ALA A 225 -10.47 9.18 19.73
CA ALA A 225 -10.47 8.66 18.37
C ALA A 225 -9.78 9.63 17.41
N ALA A 226 -10.16 10.91 17.41
CA ALA A 226 -9.50 11.93 16.58
C ALA A 226 -7.99 12.02 16.82
N LYS A 227 -7.56 12.07 18.08
CA LYS A 227 -6.12 12.12 18.43
C LYS A 227 -5.36 10.88 17.98
N LEU A 228 -5.94 9.69 18.17
CA LEU A 228 -5.32 8.44 17.76
C LEU A 228 -5.24 8.32 16.23
N THR A 229 -6.25 8.79 15.51
CA THR A 229 -6.22 8.83 14.04
C THR A 229 -5.13 9.78 13.52
N VAL A 230 -4.91 10.94 14.16
CA VAL A 230 -3.75 11.81 13.84
C VAL A 230 -2.43 11.08 14.09
N PHE A 231 -2.32 10.31 15.17
CA PHE A 231 -1.14 9.48 15.43
C PHE A 231 -0.89 8.47 14.29
N PHE A 232 -1.92 7.82 13.75
CA PHE A 232 -1.77 6.93 12.60
C PHE A 232 -1.28 7.65 11.34
N ASP A 233 -1.70 8.90 11.09
CA ASP A 233 -1.17 9.67 9.96
C ASP A 233 0.30 10.05 10.15
N ILE A 234 0.69 10.43 11.37
CA ILE A 234 2.10 10.66 11.70
C ILE A 234 2.91 9.36 11.46
N MET A 235 2.38 8.22 11.87
CA MET A 235 2.99 6.91 11.63
C MET A 235 3.11 6.62 10.12
N HIS A 236 2.08 6.84 9.31
CA HIS A 236 2.14 6.65 7.86
C HIS A 236 3.17 7.56 7.18
N VAL A 237 3.23 8.84 7.58
CA VAL A 237 4.25 9.77 7.08
C VAL A 237 5.65 9.30 7.49
N GLY A 238 5.81 8.83 8.73
CA GLY A 238 7.06 8.22 9.19
C GLY A 238 7.46 7.00 8.35
N ILE A 239 6.53 6.08 8.08
CA ILE A 239 6.76 4.92 7.21
C ILE A 239 7.17 5.37 5.79
N PHE A 240 6.48 6.35 5.21
CA PHE A 240 6.84 6.89 3.89
C PHE A 240 8.26 7.44 3.87
N VAL A 241 8.61 8.27 4.85
CA VAL A 241 9.95 8.86 4.96
C VAL A 241 11.03 7.79 5.19
N LEU A 242 10.73 6.70 5.88
CA LEU A 242 11.71 5.64 6.19
C LEU A 242 11.83 4.56 5.10
N THR A 243 10.77 4.30 4.34
CA THR A 243 10.69 3.13 3.44
C THR A 243 10.25 3.46 2.01
N GLY A 244 9.77 4.67 1.75
CA GLY A 244 9.16 5.04 0.48
C GLY A 244 7.72 4.52 0.27
N ILE A 245 7.15 3.76 1.21
CA ILE A 245 5.74 3.32 1.14
C ILE A 245 4.80 4.48 1.48
N PHE A 246 3.94 4.86 0.53
CA PHE A 246 3.04 5.99 0.63
C PHE A 246 1.57 5.56 0.75
N PHE A 247 1.09 5.48 2.00
CA PHE A 247 -0.32 5.19 2.33
C PHE A 247 -1.25 6.41 2.15
N TRP A 248 -1.14 7.14 1.05
CA TRP A 248 -1.88 8.40 0.86
C TRP A 248 -3.40 8.26 0.95
N LYS A 249 -3.96 7.13 0.48
CA LYS A 249 -5.40 6.84 0.58
C LYS A 249 -5.84 6.76 2.05
N TRP A 250 -5.02 6.14 2.88
CA TRP A 250 -5.25 6.02 4.31
C TRP A 250 -5.12 7.37 5.01
N ILE A 251 -4.13 8.19 4.63
CA ILE A 251 -3.95 9.54 5.18
C ILE A 251 -5.16 10.44 4.87
N ILE A 252 -5.64 10.44 3.63
CA ILE A 252 -6.85 11.21 3.25
C ILE A 252 -8.07 10.74 4.02
N LEU A 253 -8.25 9.43 4.17
CA LEU A 253 -9.36 8.84 4.90
C LEU A 253 -9.29 9.16 6.41
N ASN A 254 -8.11 9.04 7.01
CA ASN A 254 -7.84 9.38 8.40
C ASN A 254 -8.10 10.86 8.67
N ALA A 255 -7.63 11.77 7.79
CA ALA A 255 -7.92 13.19 7.89
C ALA A 255 -9.44 13.47 7.87
N ALA A 256 -10.19 12.74 7.04
CA ALA A 256 -11.66 12.83 7.00
C ALA A 256 -12.30 12.33 8.31
N PHE A 257 -11.78 11.25 8.89
CA PHE A 257 -12.21 10.77 10.22
C PHE A 257 -11.87 11.76 11.33
N VAL A 258 -10.68 12.37 11.34
CA VAL A 258 -10.29 13.40 12.32
C VAL A 258 -11.26 14.57 12.27
N PHE A 259 -11.56 15.07 11.06
CA PHE A 259 -12.56 16.12 10.86
C PHE A 259 -13.93 15.70 11.41
N SER A 260 -14.38 14.50 11.05
CA SER A 260 -15.69 13.97 11.45
C SER A 260 -15.82 13.78 12.95
N PHE A 261 -14.84 13.13 13.58
CA PHE A 261 -14.79 12.93 15.02
C PHE A 261 -14.72 14.24 15.79
N THR A 262 -13.99 15.25 15.28
CA THR A 262 -13.93 16.58 15.90
C THR A 262 -15.30 17.25 15.91
N LEU A 263 -16.06 17.17 14.81
CA LEU A 263 -17.42 17.70 14.74
C LEU A 263 -18.40 16.92 15.62
N LEU A 264 -18.33 15.59 15.60
CA LEU A 264 -19.17 14.72 16.42
C LEU A 264 -18.92 14.94 17.92
N ALA A 265 -17.66 15.13 18.32
CA ALA A 265 -17.27 15.45 19.69
C ALA A 265 -17.81 16.81 20.16
N LYS A 266 -17.74 17.85 19.31
CA LYS A 266 -18.25 19.19 19.65
C LYS A 266 -19.77 19.21 19.85
N ARG A 267 -20.48 18.35 19.12
CA ARG A 267 -21.95 18.29 19.12
C ARG A 267 -22.52 17.26 20.09
N ASN A 268 -21.69 16.46 20.76
CA ASN A 268 -22.11 15.27 21.52
C ASN A 268 -23.11 14.39 20.73
N ALA A 269 -22.88 14.25 19.42
CA ALA A 269 -23.85 13.69 18.48
C ALA A 269 -23.82 12.15 18.40
N VAL A 270 -23.10 11.49 19.31
CA VAL A 270 -22.98 10.02 19.39
C VAL A 270 -23.15 9.60 20.84
N ASP A 271 -24.18 8.80 21.09
CA ASP A 271 -24.45 8.23 22.40
C ASP A 271 -23.40 7.18 22.79
N PHE A 272 -23.43 6.73 24.05
CA PHE A 272 -22.47 5.72 24.51
C PHE A 272 -22.66 4.36 23.83
N SER A 273 -23.90 3.95 23.59
CA SER A 273 -24.20 2.64 23.01
C SER A 273 -23.63 2.54 21.59
N THR A 274 -23.85 3.54 20.74
CA THR A 274 -23.25 3.56 19.38
C THR A 274 -21.73 3.49 19.41
N ARG A 275 -21.08 4.19 20.36
CA ARG A 275 -19.62 4.13 20.53
C ARG A 275 -19.14 2.74 20.95
N PHE A 276 -19.84 2.12 21.90
CA PHE A 276 -19.55 0.78 22.36
C PHE A 276 -19.76 -0.27 21.24
N TYR A 277 -20.85 -0.16 20.48
CA TYR A 277 -21.08 -0.98 19.29
C TYR A 277 -19.95 -0.80 18.27
N GLY A 278 -19.43 0.42 18.10
CA GLY A 278 -18.23 0.66 17.28
C GLY A 278 -17.05 -0.20 17.74
N CYS A 279 -16.75 -0.26 19.03
CA CYS A 279 -15.69 -1.13 19.58
C CYS A 279 -15.96 -2.62 19.30
N VAL A 280 -17.21 -3.07 19.39
CA VAL A 280 -17.59 -4.45 19.04
C VAL A 280 -17.36 -4.71 17.54
N VAL A 281 -17.71 -3.76 16.68
CA VAL A 281 -17.47 -3.86 15.23
C VAL A 281 -15.97 -3.93 14.91
N VAL A 282 -15.10 -3.23 15.65
CA VAL A 282 -13.63 -3.35 15.48
C VAL A 282 -13.19 -4.81 15.61
N VAL A 283 -13.75 -5.56 16.56
CA VAL A 283 -13.43 -6.99 16.78
C VAL A 283 -14.18 -7.90 15.79
N ALA A 284 -15.42 -7.58 15.43
CA ALA A 284 -16.21 -8.40 14.53
C ALA A 284 -15.87 -8.20 13.04
N ALA A 285 -15.11 -7.16 12.69
CA ALA A 285 -14.83 -6.78 11.31
C ALA A 285 -14.28 -7.92 10.42
N PRO A 286 -13.35 -8.79 10.87
CA PRO A 286 -12.85 -9.89 10.04
C PRO A 286 -13.92 -10.90 9.58
N LEU A 287 -15.11 -10.90 10.19
CA LEU A 287 -16.21 -11.79 9.78
C LEU A 287 -16.87 -11.36 8.47
N ALA A 288 -16.72 -10.09 8.07
CA ALA A 288 -17.42 -9.52 6.92
C ALA A 288 -16.56 -8.64 6.02
N PHE A 289 -15.39 -8.20 6.48
CA PHE A 289 -14.51 -7.27 5.76
C PHE A 289 -13.10 -7.82 5.64
N HIS A 290 -12.39 -7.39 4.60
CA HIS A 290 -10.97 -7.69 4.48
C HIS A 290 -10.18 -6.83 5.47
N VAL A 291 -9.73 -7.44 6.56
CA VAL A 291 -8.90 -6.77 7.57
C VAL A 291 -7.44 -7.04 7.30
N VAL A 292 -6.73 -6.00 6.90
CA VAL A 292 -5.29 -6.05 6.64
C VAL A 292 -4.55 -6.18 7.97
N THR A 293 -3.76 -7.24 8.09
CA THR A 293 -2.91 -7.50 9.25
C THR A 293 -1.45 -7.33 8.87
N LEU A 294 -0.85 -6.20 9.25
CA LEU A 294 0.56 -5.91 9.02
C LEU A 294 1.37 -6.31 10.25
N ALA A 295 1.79 -7.58 10.31
CA ALA A 295 2.60 -8.13 11.38
C ALA A 295 3.68 -9.05 10.81
N TRP A 296 4.94 -8.67 11.03
CA TRP A 296 6.14 -9.44 10.69
C TRP A 296 7.30 -8.94 11.55
N TYR A 297 8.39 -9.71 11.56
CA TYR A 297 9.71 -9.33 12.01
C TYR A 297 10.56 -8.86 10.84
N ASP A 298 11.39 -7.86 11.08
CA ASP A 298 12.37 -7.33 10.15
C ASP A 298 13.74 -7.92 10.49
N THR A 299 14.48 -8.34 9.47
CA THR A 299 15.75 -9.06 9.66
C THR A 299 16.86 -8.45 8.81
N GLY A 300 18.12 -8.73 9.18
CA GLY A 300 19.27 -8.41 8.34
C GLY A 300 19.43 -9.35 7.13
N ALA A 301 18.61 -10.37 6.97
CA ALA A 301 18.69 -11.33 5.87
C ALA A 301 17.79 -10.87 4.72
N LEU A 302 18.39 -10.30 3.68
CA LEU A 302 17.68 -9.73 2.53
C LEU A 302 17.86 -10.59 1.29
N ASN A 303 16.75 -10.87 0.62
CA ASN A 303 16.74 -11.25 -0.79
C ASN A 303 16.32 -10.02 -1.60
N GLU A 304 17.25 -9.45 -2.35
CA GLU A 304 17.00 -8.31 -3.20
C GLU A 304 16.77 -8.79 -4.64
N SER A 305 15.66 -8.37 -5.23
CA SER A 305 15.41 -8.53 -6.66
C SER A 305 15.35 -7.17 -7.34
N GLN A 306 16.13 -6.98 -8.38
CA GLN A 306 16.18 -5.76 -9.17
C GLN A 306 16.12 -6.07 -10.66
N PHE A 307 15.31 -5.30 -11.39
CA PHE A 307 15.34 -5.30 -12.85
C PHE A 307 16.38 -4.30 -13.36
N GLU A 308 17.09 -4.68 -14.40
CA GLU A 308 18.04 -3.87 -15.13
C GLU A 308 17.67 -3.85 -16.62
N ALA A 309 17.87 -2.73 -17.29
CA ALA A 309 17.73 -2.62 -18.74
C ALA A 309 19.09 -2.76 -19.38
N VAL A 310 19.21 -3.72 -20.30
CA VAL A 310 20.39 -3.91 -21.15
C VAL A 310 20.11 -3.22 -22.48
N THR A 311 20.90 -2.20 -22.80
CA THR A 311 20.73 -1.39 -24.01
C THR A 311 21.47 -1.99 -25.20
N MET A 312 21.16 -1.53 -26.42
CA MET A 312 21.82 -1.97 -27.65
C MET A 312 23.33 -1.65 -27.66
N ASP A 313 23.75 -0.59 -26.96
CA ASP A 313 25.16 -0.21 -26.78
C ASP A 313 25.87 -0.95 -25.63
N GLY A 314 25.16 -1.87 -24.96
CA GLY A 314 25.72 -2.74 -23.92
C GLY A 314 25.74 -2.16 -22.49
N ARG A 315 25.21 -0.95 -22.28
CA ARG A 315 25.00 -0.43 -20.92
C ARG A 315 23.95 -1.26 -20.17
N ILE A 316 24.15 -1.37 -18.86
CA ILE A 316 23.23 -2.02 -17.93
C ILE A 316 22.81 -0.93 -16.94
N LEU A 317 21.51 -0.62 -16.91
CA LEU A 317 20.96 0.46 -16.10
C LEU A 317 19.89 -0.11 -15.16
N PRO A 318 19.93 0.19 -13.84
CA PRO A 318 18.89 -0.25 -12.93
C PRO A 318 17.55 0.39 -13.31
N VAL A 319 16.49 -0.42 -13.30
CA VAL A 319 15.14 0.02 -13.65
C VAL A 319 14.39 0.35 -12.35
N PRO A 320 13.88 1.58 -12.17
CA PRO A 320 13.08 1.91 -11.00
C PRO A 320 11.77 1.11 -11.04
N SER A 321 11.30 0.65 -9.88
CA SER A 321 10.00 -0.03 -9.77
C SER A 321 8.85 0.82 -10.33
N ASN A 322 8.94 2.15 -10.19
CA ASN A 322 7.99 3.11 -10.76
C ASN A 322 7.80 2.97 -12.29
N PHE A 323 8.81 2.52 -13.02
CA PHE A 323 8.70 2.29 -14.47
C PHE A 323 7.55 1.35 -14.82
N PHE A 324 7.20 0.41 -13.92
CA PHE A 324 6.15 -0.59 -14.11
C PHE A 324 4.74 -0.11 -13.73
N LEU A 325 4.57 1.18 -13.40
CA LEU A 325 3.27 1.85 -13.31
C LEU A 325 2.24 1.12 -12.41
N ASP A 326 1.21 0.50 -12.99
CA ASP A 326 0.15 -0.19 -12.26
C ASP A 326 0.64 -1.44 -11.51
N SER A 327 1.71 -2.04 -12.01
CA SER A 327 2.44 -3.19 -11.48
C SER A 327 3.64 -2.76 -10.62
N SER A 328 3.85 -1.45 -10.42
CA SER A 328 5.03 -0.95 -9.68
C SER A 328 5.07 -1.46 -8.24
N ILE A 329 3.90 -1.65 -7.61
CA ILE A 329 3.82 -2.18 -6.24
C ILE A 329 4.34 -3.61 -6.16
N ASP A 330 3.97 -4.46 -7.12
CA ASP A 330 4.37 -5.86 -7.16
C ASP A 330 5.88 -5.99 -7.47
N VAL A 331 6.44 -5.11 -8.33
CA VAL A 331 7.90 -5.01 -8.55
C VAL A 331 8.60 -4.51 -7.29
N ALA A 332 8.11 -3.45 -6.67
CA ALA A 332 8.72 -2.87 -5.47
C ALA A 332 8.71 -3.85 -4.29
N GLN A 333 7.64 -4.65 -4.16
CA GLN A 333 7.53 -5.74 -3.20
C GLN A 333 8.22 -7.01 -3.69
N GLN A 334 8.92 -7.02 -4.83
CA GLN A 334 9.67 -8.17 -5.34
C GLN A 334 8.81 -9.44 -5.54
N SER A 335 7.48 -9.29 -5.66
CA SER A 335 6.54 -10.40 -5.67
C SER A 335 6.70 -11.33 -6.88
N PHE A 336 7.31 -10.83 -7.96
CA PHE A 336 7.51 -11.58 -9.21
C PHE A 336 8.73 -12.49 -9.22
N SER A 337 9.68 -12.26 -8.33
CA SER A 337 11.00 -12.88 -8.37
C SER A 337 11.51 -13.30 -7.00
N HIS A 338 10.68 -13.20 -5.97
CA HIS A 338 11.07 -13.54 -4.61
C HIS A 338 11.48 -15.02 -4.52
N PRO A 339 12.65 -15.33 -3.95
CA PRO A 339 13.19 -16.68 -3.98
C PRO A 339 12.57 -17.59 -2.89
N TYR A 340 11.30 -17.95 -3.04
CA TYR A 340 10.56 -18.82 -2.09
C TYR A 340 11.21 -20.19 -1.87
N ASN A 341 11.90 -20.70 -2.90
CA ASN A 341 12.58 -22.00 -2.87
C ASN A 341 14.11 -21.85 -2.85
N GLY A 342 14.63 -20.64 -2.57
CA GLY A 342 15.92 -20.51 -1.89
C GLY A 342 16.88 -19.44 -2.38
N PHE A 343 16.85 -18.24 -1.81
CA PHE A 343 17.98 -17.67 -1.06
C PHE A 343 17.33 -17.09 0.21
N LEU A 344 18.06 -17.01 1.34
CA LEU A 344 17.67 -16.65 2.73
C LEU A 344 16.17 -16.82 3.11
N PRO A 345 15.80 -17.47 4.24
CA PRO A 345 14.41 -17.83 4.57
C PRO A 345 13.50 -16.66 4.99
N THR A 346 13.59 -15.51 4.33
CA THR A 346 12.84 -14.29 4.56
C THR A 346 11.99 -13.96 3.34
N GLY A 347 10.90 -13.25 3.59
CA GLY A 347 10.03 -12.64 2.60
C GLY A 347 10.60 -11.33 2.05
N THR A 348 9.71 -10.58 1.41
CA THR A 348 10.02 -9.30 0.77
C THR A 348 10.68 -8.35 1.75
N TRP A 349 11.76 -7.69 1.34
CA TRP A 349 12.51 -6.74 2.17
C TRP A 349 13.03 -7.33 3.49
N GLY A 350 13.38 -8.62 3.48
CA GLY A 350 13.97 -9.30 4.64
C GLY A 350 13.01 -9.48 5.81
N THR A 351 11.70 -9.57 5.54
CA THR A 351 10.66 -9.75 6.56
C THR A 351 10.41 -11.23 6.85
N THR A 352 9.91 -11.59 8.03
CA THR A 352 9.47 -12.96 8.34
C THR A 352 8.35 -12.97 9.38
N ALA A 353 7.44 -13.94 9.31
CA ALA A 353 6.46 -14.15 10.36
C ALA A 353 7.02 -14.95 11.56
N ASP A 354 8.18 -15.61 11.39
CA ASP A 354 8.73 -16.56 12.36
C ASP A 354 9.88 -15.95 13.17
N ALA A 355 9.73 -15.90 14.50
CA ALA A 355 10.75 -15.36 15.38
C ALA A 355 12.05 -16.18 15.38
N ASN A 356 11.99 -17.49 15.11
CA ASN A 356 13.19 -18.33 15.01
C ASN A 356 14.00 -17.95 13.79
N VAL A 357 13.35 -17.68 12.66
CA VAL A 357 14.00 -17.17 11.45
C VAL A 357 14.63 -15.80 11.73
N MET A 358 13.90 -14.89 12.38
CA MET A 358 14.44 -13.57 12.75
C MET A 358 15.70 -13.68 13.61
N ARG A 359 15.67 -14.51 14.67
CA ARG A 359 16.82 -14.72 15.56
C ARG A 359 17.99 -15.37 14.83
N SER A 360 17.72 -16.37 14.00
CA SER A 360 18.73 -17.04 13.20
C SER A 360 19.38 -16.10 12.18
N ALA A 361 18.59 -15.25 11.52
CA ALA A 361 19.10 -14.21 10.63
C ALA A 361 19.95 -13.17 11.38
N ALA A 362 19.70 -12.94 12.67
CA ALA A 362 20.53 -12.05 13.49
C ALA A 362 21.85 -12.70 13.93
N SER A 363 21.87 -14.02 14.20
CA SER A 363 23.04 -14.71 14.74
C SER A 363 23.93 -15.40 13.71
N ASP A 364 23.34 -15.98 12.66
CA ASP A 364 24.00 -16.95 11.75
C ASP A 364 23.53 -16.79 10.30
N CYS A 365 23.29 -15.56 9.85
CA CYS A 365 22.80 -15.28 8.50
C CYS A 365 23.55 -15.99 7.36
N PRO A 366 24.90 -16.16 7.37
CA PRO A 366 25.57 -16.87 6.29
C PRO A 366 25.30 -18.40 6.30
N GLY A 367 24.83 -18.99 7.40
CA GLY A 367 24.67 -20.44 7.57
C GLY A 367 23.44 -21.05 6.89
N GLN A 368 22.52 -20.25 6.36
CA GLN A 368 21.20 -20.69 5.86
C GLN A 368 20.94 -20.39 4.37
N VAL A 369 21.99 -20.45 3.56
CA VAL A 369 21.93 -20.06 2.14
C VAL A 369 21.60 -21.30 1.29
N THR A 370 20.44 -21.29 0.63
CA THR A 370 20.02 -22.30 -0.36
C THR A 370 20.17 -21.72 -1.76
N SER A 371 20.38 -22.55 -2.78
CA SER A 371 20.54 -22.07 -4.16
C SER A 371 19.21 -21.68 -4.80
N PHE A 372 19.15 -20.51 -5.45
CA PHE A 372 17.94 -20.04 -6.13
C PHE A 372 17.98 -20.35 -7.63
N SER A 373 16.87 -20.86 -8.16
CA SER A 373 16.63 -20.86 -9.60
C SER A 373 15.17 -20.50 -9.91
N LEU A 374 14.95 -19.63 -10.89
CA LEU A 374 13.61 -19.40 -11.44
C LEU A 374 13.16 -20.60 -12.26
N SER A 375 11.93 -21.06 -12.00
CA SER A 375 11.27 -22.11 -12.80
C SER A 375 11.04 -21.63 -14.24
N ASP A 376 10.95 -22.55 -15.20
CA ASP A 376 10.66 -22.21 -16.60
C ASP A 376 9.29 -21.54 -16.77
N ALA A 377 8.31 -21.92 -15.92
CA ALA A 377 7.01 -21.28 -15.88
C ALA A 377 7.11 -19.82 -15.45
N ASP A 378 7.87 -19.52 -14.40
CA ASP A 378 8.06 -18.15 -13.91
C ASP A 378 8.87 -17.31 -14.90
N ARG A 379 9.90 -17.90 -15.52
CA ARG A 379 10.67 -17.24 -16.60
C ARG A 379 9.76 -16.86 -17.77
N THR A 380 8.87 -17.77 -18.19
CA THR A 380 7.93 -17.52 -19.29
C THR A 380 6.98 -16.38 -18.92
N ARG A 381 6.42 -16.39 -17.71
CA ARG A 381 5.53 -15.34 -17.22
C ARG A 381 6.23 -13.98 -17.12
N LEU A 382 7.44 -13.92 -16.58
CA LEU A 382 8.26 -12.71 -16.52
C LEU A 382 8.58 -12.17 -17.93
N SER A 383 8.89 -13.04 -18.88
CA SER A 383 9.12 -12.64 -20.28
C SER A 383 7.90 -11.95 -20.88
N ILE A 384 6.69 -12.50 -20.67
CA ILE A 384 5.43 -11.91 -21.14
C ILE A 384 5.20 -10.54 -20.50
N LEU A 385 5.40 -10.43 -19.17
CA LEU A 385 5.25 -9.17 -18.44
C LEU A 385 6.20 -8.10 -18.98
N LEU A 386 7.47 -8.42 -19.14
CA LEU A 386 8.49 -7.48 -19.62
C LEU A 386 8.25 -7.07 -21.07
N GLN A 387 7.75 -7.96 -21.92
CA GLN A 387 7.35 -7.63 -23.29
C GLN A 387 6.14 -6.69 -23.33
N ARG A 388 5.12 -6.95 -22.50
CA ARG A 388 3.95 -6.06 -22.37
C ARG A 388 4.37 -4.68 -21.86
N GLN A 389 5.20 -4.65 -20.82
CA GLN A 389 5.74 -3.42 -20.26
C GLN A 389 6.57 -2.64 -21.29
N GLN A 390 7.43 -3.31 -22.08
CA GLN A 390 8.18 -2.66 -23.15
C GLN A 390 7.25 -2.05 -24.20
N HIS A 391 6.21 -2.78 -24.61
CA HIS A 391 5.25 -2.28 -25.58
C HIS A 391 4.50 -1.04 -25.08
N LEU A 392 4.05 -1.08 -23.83
CA LEU A 392 3.44 0.07 -23.17
C LEU A 392 4.40 1.26 -23.09
N ALA A 393 5.64 1.03 -22.67
CA ALA A 393 6.65 2.06 -22.56
C ALA A 393 6.96 2.71 -23.92
N LEU A 394 6.99 1.94 -25.01
CA LEU A 394 7.12 2.47 -26.37
C LEU A 394 5.95 3.37 -26.78
N ASN A 395 4.72 3.03 -26.36
CA ASN A 395 3.54 3.85 -26.64
C ASN A 395 3.50 5.14 -25.81
N LEU A 396 4.08 5.13 -24.61
CA LEU A 396 4.16 6.29 -23.71
C LEU A 396 5.40 7.16 -23.96
N ALA A 397 6.37 6.65 -24.73
CA ALA A 397 7.63 7.33 -24.98
C ALA A 397 7.40 8.67 -25.70
N ASN A 398 8.05 9.72 -25.22
CA ASN A 398 8.05 11.02 -25.89
C ASN A 398 8.94 10.99 -27.16
N ARG A 399 9.09 12.14 -27.84
CA ARG A 399 9.94 12.24 -29.06
C ARG A 399 11.40 11.81 -28.83
N ASN A 400 11.92 12.03 -27.63
CA ASN A 400 13.27 11.64 -27.21
C ASN A 400 13.36 10.19 -26.74
N GLY A 401 12.25 9.44 -26.73
CA GLY A 401 12.19 8.05 -26.31
C GLY A 401 12.06 7.85 -24.80
N ASN A 402 11.90 8.93 -24.01
CA ASN A 402 11.81 8.83 -22.55
C ASN A 402 10.36 8.64 -22.09
N VAL A 403 10.18 7.92 -20.99
CA VAL A 403 8.87 7.65 -20.36
C VAL A 403 8.76 8.44 -19.05
N LYS A 404 7.67 9.19 -18.88
CA LYS A 404 7.41 9.98 -17.65
C LYS A 404 6.67 9.15 -16.60
N TYR A 405 7.29 8.07 -16.12
CA TYR A 405 6.63 7.11 -15.24
C TYR A 405 6.29 7.68 -13.85
N ASP A 406 7.08 8.62 -13.32
CA ASP A 406 6.88 9.21 -11.98
C ASP A 406 5.62 10.08 -11.83
N ILE A 407 4.85 10.31 -12.90
CA ILE A 407 3.56 11.01 -12.82
C ILE A 407 2.48 10.08 -12.22
N TYR A 408 2.64 8.77 -12.35
CA TYR A 408 1.69 7.81 -11.81
C TYR A 408 1.74 7.82 -10.27
N PRO A 409 0.60 7.75 -9.58
CA PRO A 409 0.58 7.76 -8.12
C PRO A 409 1.01 6.40 -7.55
N HIS A 410 2.32 6.19 -7.44
CA HIS A 410 2.89 4.95 -6.91
C HIS A 410 2.56 4.75 -5.43
N HIS A 411 2.39 3.48 -5.04
CA HIS A 411 2.32 3.11 -3.62
C HIS A 411 3.69 3.11 -2.96
N ILE A 412 4.73 2.70 -3.69
CA ILE A 412 6.11 2.65 -3.21
C ILE A 412 6.93 3.42 -4.21
N TRP A 413 7.61 4.47 -3.76
CA TRP A 413 8.26 5.43 -4.65
C TRP A 413 9.75 5.16 -4.76
N SER A 414 10.22 4.87 -5.98
CA SER A 414 11.65 4.96 -6.32
C SER A 414 12.15 6.41 -6.24
N ALA A 415 13.37 6.62 -5.78
CA ALA A 415 13.99 7.95 -5.68
C ALA A 415 14.48 8.41 -7.07
N PRO A 416 13.86 9.41 -7.73
CA PRO A 416 14.16 9.71 -9.14
C PRO A 416 15.62 10.10 -9.41
N TRP A 417 16.30 10.69 -8.43
CA TRP A 417 17.71 11.08 -8.54
C TRP A 417 18.69 9.90 -8.53
N LEU A 418 18.29 8.71 -8.09
CA LEU A 418 19.10 7.49 -8.16
C LEU A 418 19.00 6.80 -9.53
N PHE A 419 17.98 7.14 -10.33
CA PHE A 419 17.70 6.52 -11.63
C PHE A 419 17.78 7.53 -12.79
N GLN A 420 18.66 8.52 -12.70
CA GLN A 420 18.77 9.59 -13.71
C GLN A 420 19.18 9.09 -15.09
N ASP A 421 20.05 8.08 -15.14
CA ASP A 421 20.50 7.51 -16.41
C ASP A 421 19.38 6.74 -17.10
N PHE A 422 18.56 6.03 -16.31
CA PHE A 422 17.37 5.36 -16.82
C PHE A 422 16.27 6.34 -17.24
N SER A 423 16.03 7.42 -16.48
CA SER A 423 14.99 8.41 -16.84
C SER A 423 15.31 9.16 -18.14
N LYS A 424 16.60 9.28 -18.49
CA LYS A 424 17.09 9.85 -19.76
C LYS A 424 17.25 8.80 -20.86
N LEU A 425 17.04 7.52 -20.57
CA LEU A 425 17.17 6.43 -21.54
C LEU A 425 16.11 6.57 -22.63
N ASP A 426 16.53 6.42 -23.89
CA ASP A 426 15.61 6.17 -24.99
C ASP A 426 15.16 4.70 -24.90
N ILE A 427 13.90 4.46 -24.53
CA ILE A 427 13.41 3.10 -24.29
C ILE A 427 13.41 2.23 -25.57
N ARG A 428 13.49 2.86 -26.75
CA ARG A 428 13.64 2.16 -28.04
C ARG A 428 15.00 1.47 -28.17
N SER A 429 15.99 1.91 -27.38
CA SER A 429 17.34 1.34 -27.35
C SER A 429 17.49 0.16 -26.38
N VAL A 430 16.42 -0.24 -25.67
CA VAL A 430 16.46 -1.41 -24.79
C VAL A 430 16.47 -2.69 -25.63
N LYS A 431 17.49 -3.52 -25.44
CA LYS A 431 17.68 -4.83 -26.10
C LYS A 431 17.04 -5.96 -25.31
N SER A 432 17.21 -5.94 -23.99
CA SER A 432 16.66 -6.93 -23.07
C SER A 432 16.51 -6.33 -21.69
N TYR A 433 15.70 -6.97 -20.86
CA TYR A 433 15.71 -6.74 -19.41
C TYR A 433 16.46 -7.87 -18.73
N ARG A 434 17.22 -7.56 -17.69
CA ARG A 434 17.85 -8.53 -16.82
C ARG A 434 17.18 -8.47 -15.46
N LEU A 435 16.91 -9.61 -14.87
CA LEU A 435 16.56 -9.72 -13.45
C LEU A 435 17.81 -10.17 -12.70
N ALA A 436 18.30 -9.33 -11.80
CA ALA A 436 19.34 -9.67 -10.84
C ALA A 436 18.68 -9.97 -9.50
N VAL A 437 18.93 -11.16 -8.95
CA VAL A 437 18.50 -11.55 -7.61
C VAL A 437 19.75 -11.78 -6.77
N GLN A 438 19.95 -10.95 -5.76
CA GLN A 438 21.10 -10.99 -4.86
C GLN A 438 20.61 -11.22 -3.43
N SER A 439 21.38 -11.93 -2.63
CA SER A 439 21.08 -12.12 -1.22
C SER A 439 22.21 -11.58 -0.36
N PHE A 440 21.83 -10.89 0.70
CA PHE A 440 22.75 -10.18 1.58
C PHE A 440 22.47 -10.49 3.04
N CYS A 441 23.56 -10.67 3.78
CA CYS A 441 23.55 -10.56 5.24
C CYS A 441 23.96 -9.15 5.63
N VAL A 442 22.97 -8.40 6.11
CA VAL A 442 23.10 -7.01 6.54
C VAL A 442 23.26 -6.96 8.05
N SER A 443 24.34 -6.34 8.50
CA SER A 443 24.64 -6.11 9.91
C SER A 443 24.89 -4.64 10.17
N VAL A 444 24.46 -4.14 11.33
CA VAL A 444 24.69 -2.76 11.75
C VAL A 444 25.52 -2.77 13.03
N ASP A 445 26.63 -2.04 13.04
CA ASP A 445 27.47 -1.93 14.23
C ASP A 445 26.92 -0.91 15.24
N LYS A 446 27.57 -0.79 16.40
CA LYS A 446 27.15 0.15 17.47
C LYS A 446 27.23 1.63 17.06
N SER A 447 28.01 1.95 16.04
CA SER A 447 28.15 3.32 15.51
C SER A 447 27.06 3.67 14.50
N GLY A 448 26.31 2.66 14.02
CA GLY A 448 25.30 2.80 12.97
C GLY A 448 25.83 2.46 11.58
N GLN A 449 27.10 2.04 11.44
CA GLN A 449 27.65 1.65 10.15
C GLN A 449 27.04 0.33 9.68
N VAL A 450 26.63 0.30 8.42
CA VAL A 450 25.96 -0.83 7.79
C VAL A 450 26.95 -1.61 6.94
N ARG A 451 27.10 -2.90 7.23
CA ARG A 451 27.89 -3.85 6.45
C ARG A 451 26.96 -4.84 5.75
N ARG A 452 27.20 -5.06 4.45
CA ARG A 452 26.47 -6.00 3.60
C ARG A 452 27.43 -7.09 3.14
N LEU A 453 27.14 -8.34 3.48
CA LEU A 453 27.90 -9.50 3.02
C LEU A 453 27.06 -10.23 1.96
N PRO A 454 27.47 -10.22 0.67
CA PRO A 454 26.77 -10.99 -0.34
C PRO A 454 26.93 -12.48 -0.06
N VAL A 455 25.83 -13.23 -0.15
CA VAL A 455 25.82 -14.67 0.11
C VAL A 455 25.26 -15.51 -1.03
N GLY A 456 24.63 -14.88 -2.03
CA GLY A 456 24.09 -15.57 -3.19
C GLY A 456 23.69 -14.60 -4.29
N GLU A 457 23.77 -15.07 -5.53
CA GLU A 457 23.42 -14.29 -6.72
C GLU A 457 22.86 -15.20 -7.81
N ALA A 458 21.85 -14.72 -8.53
CA ALA A 458 21.34 -15.32 -9.75
C ALA A 458 20.91 -14.22 -10.73
N THR A 459 21.15 -14.43 -12.02
CA THR A 459 20.76 -13.50 -13.08
C THR A 459 19.98 -14.20 -14.18
N TYR A 460 19.01 -13.49 -14.77
CA TYR A 460 18.16 -13.99 -15.85
C TYR A 460 17.93 -12.91 -16.88
N ASP A 461 18.25 -13.19 -18.14
CA ASP A 461 18.05 -12.25 -19.25
C ASP A 461 16.74 -12.55 -20.00
N PHE A 462 15.97 -11.50 -20.26
CA PHE A 462 14.68 -11.53 -20.95
C PHE A 462 14.75 -10.63 -22.20
N PRO A 463 14.97 -11.21 -23.39
CA PRO A 463 15.02 -10.42 -24.61
C PRO A 463 13.67 -9.77 -24.90
N VAL A 464 13.71 -8.48 -25.26
CA VAL A 464 12.54 -7.81 -25.83
C VAL A 464 12.61 -7.95 -27.34
N ARG A 465 11.51 -8.33 -27.98
CA ARG A 465 11.46 -8.36 -29.45
C ARG A 465 11.71 -6.93 -29.94
N ALA A 466 12.73 -6.77 -30.79
CA ALA A 466 12.99 -5.48 -31.43
C ALA A 466 11.68 -5.01 -32.09
N PRO A 467 11.29 -3.72 -31.95
CA PRO A 467 10.21 -3.20 -32.75
C PRO A 467 10.61 -3.43 -34.21
N VAL A 468 9.83 -4.23 -34.93
CA VAL A 468 9.97 -4.37 -36.37
C VAL A 468 9.90 -2.96 -36.92
N SER A 469 11.00 -2.47 -37.49
CA SER A 469 11.07 -1.14 -38.07
C SER A 469 9.87 -0.96 -39.00
N ARG A 470 8.97 -0.03 -38.66
CA ARG A 470 7.93 0.41 -39.58
C ARG A 470 8.52 1.34 -40.61
#